data_AF-A0A958D2T7-F1
#
_entry.id   AF-A0A958D2T7-F1
#
_cell.length_a   1.000
_cell.length_b   1.000
_cell.length_c   1.000
_cell.angle_alpha   90.00
_cell.angle_beta   90.00
_cell.angle_gamma   90.00
#
_symmetry.space_group_name_H-M   'P 1'
#
loop_
_entity.id
_entity.type
_entity.pdbx_description
1 polymer ?
#
loop_
_entity_poly.entity_id
_entity_poly.type
_entity_poly.pdbx_seq_one_letter_code
_entity_poly.pdbx_strand_id
1 'polypeptide(L)'
;TPMEFPEHIYSFLGHALLADTKFRSWVCTDPKAAAASIGITLTDVEADYIKDNVSRQRLHGVARSVAHWNPYRGHSVWHEPV
;
A
#
# COMPACT_ATOMS: atom_id res chain seq x y z
N THR A 1 -4.85 15.43 19.98
CA THR A 1 -5.96 14.92 19.15
C THR A 1 -5.39 13.86 18.24
N PRO A 2 -5.99 12.68 18.06
CA PRO A 2 -5.52 11.77 17.03
C PRO A 2 -5.62 12.52 15.71
N MET A 3 -4.53 12.57 14.96
CA MET A 3 -4.53 13.11 13.62
C MET A 3 -5.40 12.17 12.79
N GLU A 4 -6.65 12.57 12.52
CA GLU A 4 -7.50 11.82 11.58
C GLU A 4 -6.84 11.93 10.22
N PHE A 5 -6.20 10.84 9.79
CA PHE A 5 -5.67 10.78 8.43
C PHE A 5 -6.85 10.84 7.47
N PRO A 6 -6.78 11.72 6.46
CA PRO A 6 -7.82 11.76 5.45
C PRO A 6 -7.89 10.42 4.70
N GLU A 7 -9.10 10.02 4.34
CA GLU A 7 -9.46 8.68 3.87
C GLU A 7 -8.59 8.19 2.70
N HIS A 8 -8.15 9.11 1.84
CA HIS A 8 -7.30 8.80 0.68
C HIS A 8 -5.93 8.25 1.06
N ILE A 9 -5.39 8.58 2.24
CA ILE A 9 -4.11 8.03 2.73
C ILE A 9 -4.29 6.57 3.13
N TYR A 10 -5.38 6.22 3.78
CA TYR A 10 -5.68 4.83 4.12
C TYR A 10 -5.90 3.99 2.86
N SER A 11 -6.62 4.54 1.88
CA SER A 11 -6.78 3.90 0.57
C SER A 11 -5.44 3.67 -0.12
N PHE A 12 -4.58 4.70 -0.17
CA PHE A 12 -3.24 4.61 -0.75
C PHE A 12 -2.37 3.54 -0.08
N LEU A 13 -2.32 3.52 1.25
CA LEU A 13 -1.56 2.51 1.99
C LEU A 13 -2.17 1.12 1.83
N GLY A 14 -3.49 0.99 1.74
CA GLY A 14 -4.18 -0.25 1.39
C GLY A 14 -3.73 -0.80 0.04
N HIS A 15 -3.68 0.04 -0.99
CA HIS A 15 -3.13 -0.32 -2.30
C HIS A 15 -1.67 -0.75 -2.20
N ALA A 16 -0.84 -0.03 -1.45
CA ALA A 16 0.57 -0.37 -1.25
C ALA A 16 0.77 -1.75 -0.58
N LEU A 17 -0.11 -2.13 0.34
CA LEU A 17 -0.07 -3.45 1.00
C LEU A 17 -0.35 -4.59 0.02
N LEU A 18 -1.28 -4.39 -0.92
CA LEU A 18 -1.64 -5.39 -1.92
C LEU A 18 -0.70 -5.40 -3.14
N ALA A 19 0.01 -4.30 -3.38
CA ALA A 19 0.93 -4.13 -4.50
C ALA A 19 2.24 -4.93 -4.34
N ASP A 20 3.05 -4.96 -5.39
CA ASP A 20 4.35 -5.63 -5.40
C ASP A 20 5.41 -4.90 -4.55
N THR A 21 6.57 -5.54 -4.39
CA THR A 21 7.67 -5.02 -3.58
C THR A 21 8.33 -3.76 -4.16
N LYS A 22 8.27 -3.54 -5.48
CA LYS A 22 8.78 -2.33 -6.12
C LYS A 22 7.89 -1.15 -5.80
N PHE A 23 6.57 -1.30 -5.93
CA PHE A 23 5.62 -0.25 -5.58
C PHE A 23 5.76 0.15 -4.10
N ARG A 24 5.86 -0.83 -3.19
CA ARG A 24 6.11 -0.54 -1.75
C ARG A 24 7.41 0.22 -1.51
N SER A 25 8.46 -0.07 -2.27
CA SER A 25 9.71 0.68 -2.18
C SER A 25 9.53 2.10 -2.69
N TRP A 26 8.79 2.27 -3.78
CA TRP A 26 8.48 3.59 -4.35
C TRP A 26 7.68 4.46 -3.39
N VAL A 27 6.68 3.91 -2.71
CA VAL A 27 5.90 4.60 -1.64
C VAL A 27 6.82 5.20 -0.58
N CYS A 28 7.88 4.51 -0.18
CA CYS A 28 8.83 5.03 0.82
C CYS A 28 9.83 6.05 0.25
N THR A 29 10.13 6.01 -1.05
CA THR A 29 11.17 6.86 -1.66
C THR A 29 10.59 8.16 -2.22
N ASP A 30 9.44 8.04 -2.88
CA ASP A 30 8.66 9.13 -3.46
C ASP A 30 7.15 8.80 -3.38
N PRO A 31 6.54 9.02 -2.21
CA PRO A 31 5.12 8.73 -1.98
C PRO A 31 4.21 9.53 -2.92
N LYS A 32 4.61 10.75 -3.27
CA LYS A 32 3.80 11.65 -4.11
C LYS A 32 3.69 11.09 -5.52
N ALA A 33 4.81 10.70 -6.13
CA ALA A 33 4.81 10.08 -7.45
C ALA A 33 4.11 8.70 -7.44
N ALA A 34 4.33 7.90 -6.40
CA ALA A 34 3.66 6.61 -6.25
C ALA A 34 2.13 6.74 -6.14
N ALA A 35 1.64 7.69 -5.34
CA ALA A 35 0.21 7.98 -5.21
C ALA A 35 -0.39 8.47 -6.53
N ALA A 36 0.29 9.39 -7.22
CA ALA A 36 -0.16 9.92 -8.49
C ALA A 36 -0.28 8.83 -9.58
N SER A 37 0.59 7.81 -9.54
CA SER A 37 0.53 6.67 -10.48
C SER A 37 -0.74 5.83 -10.37
N ILE A 38 -1.46 5.93 -9.25
CA ILE A 38 -2.74 5.26 -9.02
C ILE A 38 -3.91 6.24 -8.89
N GLY A 39 -3.72 7.50 -9.31
CA GLY A 39 -4.77 8.52 -9.32
C GLY A 39 -5.08 9.15 -7.95
N ILE A 40 -4.20 9.00 -6.97
CA ILE A 40 -4.32 9.66 -5.65
C ILE A 40 -3.39 10.87 -5.59
N THR A 41 -3.91 12.00 -5.14
CA THR A 41 -3.11 13.21 -4.90
C THR A 41 -2.76 13.29 -3.42
N LEU A 42 -1.48 13.43 -3.12
CA LEU A 42 -0.99 13.73 -1.77
C LEU A 42 -0.50 15.18 -1.72
N THR A 43 -0.77 15.86 -0.61
CA THR A 43 -0.10 17.11 -0.26
C THR A 43 1.36 16.84 0.12
N ASP A 44 2.20 17.88 0.17
CA ASP A 44 3.60 17.74 0.61
C ASP A 44 3.68 17.23 2.05
N VAL A 45 2.83 17.75 2.95
CA VAL A 45 2.77 17.33 4.36
C VAL A 45 2.43 15.84 4.50
N GLU A 46 1.51 15.34 3.68
CA GLU A 46 1.12 13.92 3.70
C GLU A 46 2.24 13.01 3.14
N ALA A 47 2.92 13.46 2.10
CA ALA A 47 4.04 12.72 1.53
C ALA A 47 5.22 12.65 2.53
N ASP A 48 5.54 13.76 3.20
CA ASP A 48 6.58 13.80 4.23
C ASP A 48 6.21 12.93 5.43
N TYR A 49 4.94 12.99 5.87
CA TYR A 49 4.46 12.09 6.91
C TYR A 49 4.67 10.61 6.56
N ILE A 50 4.32 10.20 5.33
CA ILE A 50 4.50 8.82 4.87
C ILE A 50 5.98 8.45 4.84
N LYS A 51 6.86 9.33 4.35
CA LYS A 51 8.31 9.10 4.37
C LYS A 51 8.85 8.87 5.77
N ASP A 52 8.41 9.68 6.73
CA ASP A 52 8.93 9.66 8.09
C ASP A 52 8.37 8.50 8.93
N ASN A 53 7.14 8.05 8.63
CA ASN A 53 6.40 7.12 9.50
C ASN A 53 6.14 5.73 8.87
N VAL A 54 6.23 5.61 7.55
CA VAL A 54 5.94 4.37 6.82
C VAL A 54 7.25 3.77 6.31
N SER A 55 7.75 2.78 7.04
CA SER A 55 8.93 2.03 6.60
C SER A 55 8.55 0.87 5.68
N ARG A 56 9.46 0.55 4.75
CA ARG A 56 9.33 -0.62 3.85
C ARG A 56 9.15 -1.92 4.64
N GLN A 57 9.80 -2.02 5.80
CA GLN A 57 9.73 -3.18 6.69
C GLN A 57 8.34 -3.32 7.30
N ARG A 58 7.73 -2.21 7.74
CA ARG A 58 6.36 -2.16 8.27
C ARG A 58 5.34 -2.52 7.18
N LEU A 59 5.46 -1.95 5.99
CA LEU A 59 4.61 -2.31 4.83
C LEU A 59 4.73 -3.79 4.46
N HIS A 60 5.94 -4.36 4.44
CA HIS A 60 6.13 -5.79 4.15
C HIS A 60 5.56 -6.69 5.25
N GLY A 61 5.74 -6.33 6.52
CA GLY A 61 5.20 -7.09 7.64
C GLY A 61 3.67 -7.16 7.60
N VAL A 62 3.02 -6.00 7.40
CA VAL A 62 1.57 -5.91 7.29
C VAL A 62 1.07 -6.58 6.00
N ALA A 63 1.78 -6.43 4.88
CA ALA A 63 1.39 -7.11 3.64
C ALA A 63 1.42 -8.64 3.77
N ARG A 64 2.39 -9.21 4.52
CA ARG A 64 2.41 -10.64 4.81
C ARG A 64 1.24 -11.05 5.71
N SER A 65 0.89 -10.27 6.73
CA SER A 65 -0.27 -10.58 7.57
C SER A 65 -1.59 -10.49 6.79
N VAL A 66 -1.74 -9.52 5.88
CA VAL A 66 -2.89 -9.40 4.99
C VAL A 66 -2.91 -10.53 3.95
N ALA A 67 -1.76 -10.95 3.42
CA ALA A 67 -1.68 -12.09 2.51
C ALA A 67 -2.05 -13.41 3.19
N HIS A 68 -1.74 -13.56 4.49
CA HIS A 68 -2.18 -14.70 5.29
C HIS A 68 -3.68 -14.64 5.62
N TRP A 69 -4.26 -13.43 5.68
CA TRP A 69 -5.69 -13.23 5.89
C TRP A 69 -6.52 -13.33 4.60
N ASN A 70 -5.90 -13.13 3.43
CA ASN A 70 -6.54 -13.34 2.14
C ASN A 70 -6.52 -14.84 1.78
N PRO A 71 -7.66 -15.56 1.92
CA PRO A 71 -7.71 -17.01 1.70
C PRO A 71 -7.50 -17.42 0.23
N TYR A 72 -7.42 -16.47 -0.72
CA TYR A 72 -7.39 -16.76 -2.15
C TYR A 72 -6.01 -17.14 -2.73
N ARG A 73 -4.95 -17.25 -1.92
CA ARG A 73 -3.63 -17.73 -2.42
C ARG A 73 -3.37 -19.21 -2.15
N GLY A 74 -4.38 -19.97 -1.73
CA GLY A 74 -4.27 -21.40 -1.41
C GLY A 74 -4.48 -22.38 -2.56
N HIS A 75 -5.16 -22.03 -3.65
CA HIS A 75 -5.42 -23.00 -4.73
C HIS A 75 -5.32 -22.34 -6.10
N SER A 76 -4.19 -22.58 -6.75
CA SER A 76 -4.10 -22.60 -8.20
C SER A 76 -5.01 -23.70 -8.74
N VAL A 77 -6.29 -23.39 -8.95
CA VAL A 77 -7.08 -24.04 -9.99
C VAL A 77 -7.91 -22.95 -10.66
N TRP A 78 -7.26 -22.20 -11.54
CA TRP A 78 -7.96 -21.57 -12.64
C TRP A 78 -8.46 -22.70 -13.53
N HIS A 79 -9.71 -23.14 -13.33
CA HIS A 79 -10.41 -23.82 -14.39
C HIS A 79 -10.80 -22.75 -15.41
N GLU A 80 -10.11 -22.73 -16.55
CA GLU A 80 -10.62 -22.07 -17.74
C GLU A 80 -12.00 -22.65 -18.06
N PRO A 81 -13.00 -21.82 -18.41
CA PRO A 81 -14.29 -22.33 -18.84
C PRO A 81 -14.12 -23.04 -20.19
N VAL A 82 -14.48 -24.33 -20.22
CA VAL A 82 -14.78 -25.09 -21.45
C VAL A 82 -16.14 -24.69 -22.00
#